data_AF-A0A228I8E3-F1
#
_entry.id   AF-A0A228I8E3-F1
#
_cell.length_a   1.000
_cell.length_b   1.000
_cell.length_c   1.000
_cell.angle_alpha   90.00
_cell.angle_beta   90.00
_cell.angle_gamma   90.00
#
_symmetry.space_group_name_H-M   'P 1'
#
loop_
_entity.id
_entity.type
_entity.pdbx_description
1 polymer ?
#
loop_
_entity_poly.entity_id
_entity_poly.type
_entity_poly.pdbx_seq_one_letter_code
_entity_poly.pdbx_strand_id
1 'polypeptide(L)'
;MKRIHLPLLRASVMAACAVVATASFPKVSPDDLKALDGPLTPMGAVRAASKDSGVPEWSGKWLGTPPDVQYKRGGRYPDPFASDKPVATITAENMAQYAEHLTDGQKAMFKRYPATFKIVVYPSHRDFRYTDAVYKDIRTYAPDSTMTSDANGLTNAPPQVPYPIPKSAAELLWNQRMSSAIGTEQATYDQAVVYSDGNMAWGKVRYDIYSPRNVGKYDVKSDLNNRTYARVATDLPLSDRGSLILSFTNWDKAGADNASRTWMYNPGTRRVRQAPEYGYDQPMGPGGFRTVDDDRLFNGSGDRYDWKILGKREIYVPYDNYKAMDTSVKYSDLLGKGHENPSYIRYELHRVWVLQASLKNGYRHQYAKRVLYLDEDSWITLLADNYDARGQLWRTNVATTLYAFDAKTFYPGVVFYHDLVSGAYMADRLTNEGPMPKLDNSPQFTEAYFSPDGIRSSGN
;
A
#
# COMPACT_ATOMS: atom_id res chain seq x y z
N MET A 1 -7.17 -63.98 -56.74
CA MET A 1 -8.25 -64.14 -55.74
C MET A 1 -7.74 -63.70 -54.38
N LYS A 2 -8.47 -62.76 -53.76
CA LYS A 2 -8.67 -62.53 -52.30
C LYS A 2 -7.65 -63.12 -51.29
N ARG A 3 -7.00 -62.20 -50.54
CA ARG A 3 -7.14 -61.89 -49.08
C ARG A 3 -5.82 -61.77 -48.30
N ILE A 4 -5.52 -60.51 -47.95
CA ILE A 4 -5.06 -59.93 -46.68
C ILE A 4 -4.66 -60.90 -45.55
N HIS A 5 -3.49 -60.68 -44.94
CA HIS A 5 -3.32 -60.42 -43.49
C HIS A 5 -1.89 -59.91 -43.16
N LEU A 6 -1.81 -58.68 -42.63
CA LEU A 6 -0.66 -58.19 -41.83
C LEU A 6 -0.83 -58.64 -40.37
N PRO A 7 0.27 -58.80 -39.62
CA PRO A 7 0.28 -58.27 -38.26
C PRO A 7 1.57 -57.54 -37.85
N LEU A 8 1.35 -56.33 -37.31
CA LEU A 8 1.89 -55.79 -36.06
C LEU A 8 3.41 -55.52 -35.93
N LEU A 9 3.79 -54.28 -36.26
CA LEU A 9 4.86 -53.56 -35.56
C LEU A 9 4.32 -53.04 -34.20
N ARG A 10 4.97 -53.39 -33.10
CA ARG A 10 4.75 -52.81 -31.77
C ARG A 10 5.42 -51.44 -31.71
N ALA A 11 4.64 -50.36 -31.70
CA ALA A 11 5.09 -49.02 -31.34
C ALA A 11 4.69 -48.74 -29.88
N SER A 12 5.68 -48.67 -28.99
CA SER A 12 5.50 -48.26 -27.60
C SER A 12 5.42 -46.74 -27.54
N VAL A 13 4.22 -46.18 -27.45
CA VAL A 13 4.00 -44.75 -27.15
C VAL A 13 4.02 -44.57 -25.64
N MET A 14 5.07 -43.96 -25.12
CA MET A 14 5.16 -43.54 -23.72
C MET A 14 4.43 -42.20 -23.59
N ALA A 15 3.15 -42.25 -23.22
CA ALA A 15 2.37 -41.05 -22.91
C ALA A 15 2.83 -40.48 -21.56
N ALA A 16 3.72 -39.48 -21.61
CA ALA A 16 4.03 -38.66 -20.44
C ALA A 16 2.82 -37.75 -20.16
N CYS A 17 1.91 -38.19 -19.29
CA CYS A 17 0.90 -37.32 -18.71
C CYS A 17 1.59 -36.25 -17.87
N ALA A 18 1.80 -35.06 -18.45
CA ALA A 18 2.12 -33.87 -17.68
C ALA A 18 0.93 -33.57 -16.76
N VAL A 19 1.02 -34.00 -15.49
CA VAL A 19 0.12 -33.56 -14.44
C VAL A 19 0.41 -32.07 -14.26
N VAL A 20 -0.41 -31.22 -14.90
CA VAL A 20 -0.45 -29.80 -14.56
C VAL A 20 -1.03 -29.74 -13.15
N ALA A 21 -0.16 -29.62 -12.15
CA ALA A 21 -0.58 -29.41 -10.77
C ALA A 21 -1.35 -28.08 -10.73
N THR A 22 -2.67 -28.15 -10.71
CA THR A 22 -3.50 -27.00 -10.36
C THR A 22 -3.16 -26.66 -8.91
N ALA A 23 -2.46 -25.53 -8.70
CA ALA A 23 -2.19 -25.02 -7.37
C ALA A 23 -3.53 -24.73 -6.67
N SER A 24 -3.97 -25.63 -5.81
CA SER A 24 -5.14 -25.41 -4.97
C SER A 24 -4.68 -24.59 -3.77
N PHE A 25 -5.13 -23.35 -3.66
CA PHE A 25 -4.90 -22.53 -2.48
C PHE A 25 -5.79 -23.03 -1.33
N PRO A 26 -5.24 -23.33 -0.14
CA PRO A 26 -6.03 -23.79 0.99
C PRO A 26 -6.99 -22.67 1.45
N LYS A 27 -8.29 -22.96 1.49
CA LYS A 27 -9.30 -22.04 2.00
C LYS A 27 -9.11 -21.75 3.50
N VAL A 28 -9.71 -20.65 3.97
CA VAL A 28 -9.83 -20.34 5.40
C VAL A 28 -10.76 -21.38 6.02
N SER A 29 -10.27 -22.09 7.05
CA SER A 29 -11.02 -23.15 7.73
C SER A 29 -11.93 -22.60 8.84
N PRO A 30 -12.91 -23.38 9.33
CA PRO A 30 -13.70 -22.98 10.51
C PRO A 30 -12.83 -22.74 11.76
N ASP A 31 -11.73 -23.46 11.92
CA ASP A 31 -10.82 -23.25 13.05
C ASP A 31 -9.97 -21.99 12.88
N ASP A 32 -9.60 -21.64 11.64
CA ASP A 32 -8.99 -20.35 11.30
C ASP A 32 -9.91 -19.19 11.73
N LEU A 33 -11.23 -19.30 11.48
CA LEU A 33 -12.20 -18.29 11.91
C LEU A 33 -12.34 -18.18 13.44
N LYS A 34 -12.31 -19.32 14.17
CA LYS A 34 -12.32 -19.31 15.64
C LYS A 34 -11.10 -18.59 16.20
N ALA A 35 -9.93 -18.74 15.56
CA ALA A 35 -8.72 -18.06 16.00
C ALA A 35 -8.86 -16.52 16.00
N LEU A 36 -9.67 -15.96 15.09
CA LEU A 36 -9.96 -14.52 15.00
C LEU A 36 -10.79 -13.97 16.18
N ASP A 37 -11.42 -14.83 16.98
CA ASP A 37 -12.11 -14.46 18.23
C ASP A 37 -11.25 -14.67 19.48
N GLY A 38 -10.08 -15.31 19.34
CA GLY A 38 -9.23 -15.67 20.47
C GLY A 38 -7.82 -15.12 20.30
N PRO A 39 -6.84 -15.97 19.95
CA PRO A 39 -5.43 -15.57 19.89
C PRO A 39 -5.12 -14.52 18.81
N LEU A 40 -5.99 -14.37 17.81
CA LEU A 40 -5.85 -13.35 16.77
C LEU A 40 -6.87 -12.22 16.92
N THR A 41 -6.54 -11.06 16.36
CA THR A 41 -7.47 -9.96 16.14
C THR A 41 -8.42 -10.34 14.99
N PRO A 42 -9.57 -9.64 14.84
CA PRO A 42 -10.45 -9.86 13.69
C PRO A 42 -9.79 -9.63 12.32
N MET A 43 -8.67 -8.91 12.29
CA MET A 43 -7.86 -8.66 11.10
C MET A 43 -6.80 -9.75 10.86
N GLY A 44 -6.59 -10.68 11.80
CA GLY A 44 -5.60 -11.76 11.69
C GLY A 44 -4.26 -11.52 12.39
N ALA A 45 -4.12 -10.41 13.11
CA ALA A 45 -2.90 -10.08 13.87
C ALA A 45 -2.82 -10.85 15.18
N VAL A 46 -1.63 -11.05 15.74
CA VAL A 46 -1.51 -11.64 17.08
C VAL A 46 -2.06 -10.66 18.12
N ARG A 47 -3.04 -11.11 18.92
CA ARG A 47 -3.70 -10.28 19.92
C ARG A 47 -2.77 -9.93 21.08
N ALA A 48 -2.16 -10.94 21.68
CA ALA A 48 -1.34 -10.79 22.88
C ALA A 48 -0.15 -9.84 22.70
N ALA A 49 0.32 -9.25 23.81
CA ALA A 49 1.56 -8.49 23.86
C ALA A 49 2.78 -9.36 23.54
N SER A 50 3.85 -8.74 23.05
CA SER A 50 5.13 -9.43 22.87
C SER A 50 5.82 -9.58 24.22
N LYS A 51 6.39 -10.77 24.47
CA LYS A 51 6.93 -11.12 25.79
C LYS A 51 8.09 -10.21 26.24
N ASP A 52 8.88 -9.67 25.30
CA ASP A 52 10.15 -9.00 25.62
C ASP A 52 10.43 -7.69 24.86
N SER A 53 9.62 -7.32 23.86
CA SER A 53 9.99 -6.25 22.90
C SER A 53 9.20 -4.95 23.03
N GLY A 54 8.11 -4.95 23.80
CA GLY A 54 7.30 -3.75 24.05
C GLY A 54 6.17 -3.48 23.05
N VAL A 55 5.87 -4.40 22.12
CA VAL A 55 4.60 -4.36 21.37
C VAL A 55 3.45 -4.74 22.31
N PRO A 56 2.44 -3.88 22.55
CA PRO A 56 1.38 -4.15 23.51
C PRO A 56 0.37 -5.17 23.00
N GLU A 57 -0.52 -5.60 23.89
CA GLU A 57 -1.73 -6.32 23.50
C GLU A 57 -2.62 -5.41 22.64
N TRP A 58 -3.27 -5.99 21.64
CA TRP A 58 -4.29 -5.29 20.89
C TRP A 58 -5.50 -5.00 21.78
N SER A 59 -5.72 -3.72 22.10
CA SER A 59 -6.88 -3.32 22.90
C SER A 59 -8.09 -3.07 22.00
N GLY A 60 -7.88 -2.50 20.81
CA GLY A 60 -8.95 -2.14 19.88
C GLY A 60 -10.05 -1.27 20.51
N LYS A 61 -9.75 -0.56 21.59
CA LYS A 61 -10.76 0.15 22.41
C LYS A 61 -11.36 1.37 21.70
N TRP A 62 -10.70 1.90 20.67
CA TRP A 62 -11.13 3.11 19.97
C TRP A 62 -11.65 2.83 18.55
N LEU A 63 -12.88 3.26 18.30
CA LEU A 63 -13.50 3.29 16.98
C LEU A 63 -13.88 4.73 16.64
N GLY A 64 -13.11 5.36 15.74
CA GLY A 64 -13.29 6.77 15.41
C GLY A 64 -12.48 7.65 16.35
N THR A 65 -13.05 8.78 16.78
CA THR A 65 -12.38 9.70 17.71
C THR A 65 -12.25 9.08 19.11
N PRO A 66 -11.05 9.06 19.72
CA PRO A 66 -10.88 8.66 21.13
C PRO A 66 -11.73 9.54 22.08
N PRO A 67 -12.21 9.01 23.22
CA PRO A 67 -13.11 9.73 24.13
C PRO A 67 -12.59 11.09 24.61
N ASP A 68 -11.29 11.19 24.86
CA ASP A 68 -10.64 12.39 25.41
C ASP A 68 -10.14 13.36 24.32
N VAL A 69 -10.39 13.06 23.05
CA VAL A 69 -9.93 13.87 21.91
C VAL A 69 -11.09 14.67 21.33
N GLN A 70 -10.91 15.99 21.25
CA GLN A 70 -11.87 16.89 20.62
C GLN A 70 -11.60 17.02 19.12
N TYR A 71 -12.31 16.24 18.31
CA TYR A 71 -12.22 16.29 16.85
C TYR A 71 -13.49 16.85 16.20
N LYS A 72 -13.32 17.83 15.32
CA LYS A 72 -14.38 18.30 14.42
C LYS A 72 -14.20 17.64 13.05
N ARG A 73 -15.22 16.92 12.59
CA ARG A 73 -15.24 16.27 11.26
C ARG A 73 -14.80 17.23 10.15
N GLY A 74 -13.92 16.76 9.28
CA GLY A 74 -13.31 17.54 8.19
C GLY A 74 -12.17 18.46 8.61
N GLY A 75 -11.88 18.56 9.91
CA GLY A 75 -10.70 19.23 10.44
C GLY A 75 -9.46 18.35 10.43
N ARG A 76 -8.34 18.88 10.93
CA ARG A 76 -7.14 18.08 11.20
C ARG A 76 -7.40 17.14 12.38
N TYR A 77 -6.77 15.96 12.34
CA TYR A 77 -6.84 15.01 13.44
C TYR A 77 -5.91 15.46 14.58
N PRO A 78 -6.42 15.77 15.78
CA PRO A 78 -5.56 15.99 16.93
C PRO A 78 -4.80 14.69 17.27
N ASP A 79 -3.56 14.83 17.69
CA ASP A 79 -2.73 13.70 18.09
C ASP A 79 -3.20 13.16 19.47
N PRO A 80 -3.76 11.94 19.54
CA PRO A 80 -4.19 11.32 20.80
C PRO A 80 -3.02 10.96 21.72
N PHE A 81 -1.80 10.91 21.18
CA PHE A 81 -0.58 10.49 21.87
C PHE A 81 0.43 11.63 22.03
N ALA A 82 -0.02 12.89 21.91
CA ALA A 82 0.84 14.07 21.98
C ALA A 82 1.65 14.20 23.30
N SER A 83 1.17 13.58 24.38
CA SER A 83 1.81 13.59 25.70
C SER A 83 2.88 12.49 25.87
N ASP A 84 2.99 11.56 24.92
CA ASP A 84 4.00 10.51 24.99
C ASP A 84 5.41 11.08 24.90
N LYS A 85 6.30 10.44 25.66
CA LYS A 85 7.72 10.75 25.64
C LYS A 85 8.47 9.68 24.84
N PRO A 86 9.53 10.04 24.11
CA PRO A 86 10.39 9.05 23.47
C PRO A 86 10.93 8.04 24.49
N VAL A 87 10.88 6.76 24.15
CA VAL A 87 11.48 5.66 24.92
C VAL A 87 12.89 5.34 24.45
N ALA A 88 13.22 5.68 23.20
CA ALA A 88 14.58 5.58 22.66
C ALA A 88 14.78 6.62 21.55
N THR A 89 16.04 6.97 21.30
CA THR A 89 16.44 7.66 20.08
C THR A 89 17.58 6.87 19.46
N ILE A 90 17.33 6.34 18.28
CA ILE A 90 18.29 5.53 17.53
C ILE A 90 19.04 6.46 16.59
N THR A 91 20.36 6.39 16.63
CA THR A 91 21.31 7.16 15.84
C THR A 91 22.31 6.22 15.19
N ALA A 92 23.20 6.73 14.33
CA ALA A 92 24.23 5.88 13.72
C ALA A 92 25.19 5.27 14.75
N GLU A 93 25.41 5.94 15.89
CA GLU A 93 26.30 5.48 16.97
C GLU A 93 25.74 4.27 17.71
N ASN A 94 24.41 4.18 17.87
CA ASN A 94 23.76 3.11 18.65
C ASN A 94 22.92 2.14 17.82
N MET A 95 22.77 2.33 16.49
CA MET A 95 21.92 1.48 15.64
C MET A 95 22.23 -0.02 15.74
N ALA A 96 23.48 -0.38 16.06
CA ALA A 96 23.88 -1.77 16.25
C ALA A 96 23.10 -2.47 17.38
N GLN A 97 22.72 -1.74 18.42
CA GLN A 97 21.93 -2.24 19.55
C GLN A 97 20.49 -2.58 19.14
N TYR A 98 20.01 -1.96 18.05
CA TYR A 98 18.64 -2.07 17.55
C TYR A 98 18.55 -2.83 16.22
N ALA A 99 19.65 -3.45 15.77
CA ALA A 99 19.81 -3.92 14.40
C ALA A 99 18.76 -4.98 13.97
N GLU A 100 18.21 -5.75 14.92
CA GLU A 100 17.17 -6.75 14.66
C GLU A 100 15.81 -6.11 14.35
N HIS A 101 15.56 -4.91 14.89
CA HIS A 101 14.34 -4.14 14.71
C HIS A 101 14.42 -3.10 13.58
N LEU A 102 15.53 -3.08 12.82
CA LEU A 102 15.74 -2.16 11.71
C LEU A 102 15.67 -2.89 10.35
N THR A 103 15.11 -2.21 9.35
CA THR A 103 15.16 -2.64 7.94
C THR A 103 16.53 -2.36 7.33
N ASP A 104 16.79 -2.88 6.13
CA ASP A 104 18.04 -2.59 5.43
C ASP A 104 18.06 -1.13 4.98
N GLY A 105 16.90 -0.60 4.57
CA GLY A 105 16.67 0.82 4.31
C GLY A 105 17.01 1.74 5.47
N GLN A 106 16.48 1.45 6.66
CA GLN A 106 16.78 2.25 7.86
C GLN A 106 18.26 2.23 8.22
N LYS A 107 18.91 1.04 8.16
CA LYS A 107 20.36 0.91 8.36
C LYS A 107 21.16 1.71 7.32
N ALA A 108 20.70 1.73 6.07
CA ALA A 108 21.35 2.50 5.01
C ALA A 108 21.20 4.01 5.23
N MET A 109 20.05 4.48 5.73
CA MET A 109 19.85 5.89 6.09
C MET A 109 20.79 6.34 7.20
N PHE A 110 20.97 5.55 8.26
CA PHE A 110 21.96 5.83 9.32
C PHE A 110 23.39 5.90 8.77
N LYS A 111 23.77 4.97 7.89
CA LYS A 111 25.10 4.96 7.27
C LYS A 111 25.34 6.16 6.36
N ARG A 112 24.32 6.60 5.63
CA ARG A 112 24.42 7.72 4.68
C ARG A 112 24.38 9.07 5.38
N TYR A 113 23.60 9.20 6.43
CA TYR A 113 23.34 10.46 7.14
C TYR A 113 23.61 10.35 8.65
N PRO A 114 24.82 9.96 9.07
CA PRO A 114 25.08 9.61 10.48
C PRO A 114 24.88 10.77 11.45
N ALA A 115 25.09 12.01 10.99
CA ALA A 115 24.99 13.20 11.83
C ALA A 115 23.56 13.77 11.94
N THR A 116 22.66 13.45 11.00
CA THR A 116 21.36 14.14 10.89
C THR A 116 20.17 13.20 10.96
N PHE A 117 20.32 11.93 10.54
CA PHE A 117 19.24 10.97 10.59
C PHE A 117 19.16 10.30 11.96
N LYS A 118 17.95 10.24 12.50
CA LYS A 118 17.64 9.55 13.75
C LYS A 118 16.25 8.94 13.66
N ILE A 119 16.00 7.87 14.40
CA ILE A 119 14.67 7.31 14.60
C ILE A 119 14.28 7.58 16.05
N VAL A 120 13.25 8.40 16.25
CA VAL A 120 12.73 8.72 17.58
C VAL A 120 11.60 7.74 17.89
N VAL A 121 11.83 6.86 18.86
CA VAL A 121 10.94 5.77 19.20
C VAL A 121 10.05 6.18 20.36
N TYR A 122 8.75 5.96 20.23
CA TYR A 122 7.73 6.22 21.22
C TYR A 122 7.08 4.89 21.69
N PRO A 123 6.30 4.90 22.79
CA PRO A 123 5.52 3.73 23.18
C PRO A 123 4.64 3.26 22.03
N SER A 124 4.58 1.95 21.81
CA SER A 124 3.72 1.37 20.78
C SER A 124 2.27 1.36 21.23
N HIS A 125 1.34 1.69 20.33
CA HIS A 125 -0.10 1.68 20.60
C HIS A 125 -0.86 0.79 19.62
N ARG A 126 -1.79 -0.02 20.14
CA ARG A 126 -2.68 -0.90 19.37
C ARG A 126 -4.13 -0.69 19.80
N ASP A 127 -4.49 0.59 19.88
CA ASP A 127 -5.74 1.05 20.49
C ASP A 127 -6.91 1.20 19.51
N PHE A 128 -6.63 1.43 18.24
CA PHE A 128 -7.65 1.60 17.22
C PHE A 128 -8.14 0.28 16.63
N ARG A 129 -9.40 0.26 16.19
CA ARG A 129 -10.05 -0.88 15.54
C ARG A 129 -10.88 -0.47 14.33
N TYR A 130 -11.21 -1.43 13.47
CA TYR A 130 -12.17 -1.24 12.39
C TYR A 130 -13.62 -1.43 12.89
N THR A 131 -14.58 -1.08 12.03
CA THR A 131 -16.01 -1.26 12.34
C THR A 131 -16.39 -2.74 12.42
N ASP A 132 -17.43 -3.05 13.21
CA ASP A 132 -17.95 -4.42 13.33
C ASP A 132 -18.47 -4.98 11.99
N ALA A 133 -18.89 -4.10 11.06
CA ALA A 133 -19.30 -4.48 9.72
C ALA A 133 -18.14 -5.10 8.93
N VAL A 134 -16.96 -4.47 8.96
CA VAL A 134 -15.74 -5.01 8.32
C VAL A 134 -15.39 -6.38 8.89
N TYR A 135 -15.40 -6.54 10.22
CA TYR A 135 -15.10 -7.81 10.87
C TYR A 135 -16.12 -8.90 10.53
N LYS A 136 -17.40 -8.54 10.46
CA LYS A 136 -18.45 -9.45 10.02
C LYS A 136 -18.25 -9.88 8.56
N ASP A 137 -17.91 -8.95 7.68
CA ASP A 137 -17.70 -9.25 6.26
C ASP A 137 -16.48 -10.16 6.07
N ILE A 138 -15.36 -9.91 6.77
CA ILE A 138 -14.19 -10.82 6.79
C ILE A 138 -14.62 -12.24 7.17
N ARG A 139 -15.34 -12.40 8.28
CA ARG A 139 -15.83 -13.72 8.72
C ARG A 139 -16.75 -14.40 7.71
N THR A 140 -17.58 -13.61 7.05
CA THR A 140 -18.59 -14.11 6.12
C THR A 140 -17.95 -14.58 4.81
N TYR A 141 -16.99 -13.82 4.27
CA TYR A 141 -16.53 -14.01 2.89
C TYR A 141 -15.11 -14.60 2.78
N ALA A 142 -14.25 -14.45 3.79
CA ALA A 142 -12.88 -15.01 3.73
C ALA A 142 -12.82 -16.53 3.46
N PRO A 143 -13.73 -17.37 3.98
CA PRO A 143 -13.78 -18.81 3.64
C PRO A 143 -14.04 -19.11 2.16
N ASP A 144 -14.71 -18.19 1.45
CA ASP A 144 -15.16 -18.37 0.07
C ASP A 144 -14.29 -17.62 -0.96
N SER A 145 -13.39 -16.75 -0.49
CA SER A 145 -12.37 -16.08 -1.31
C SER A 145 -11.64 -17.05 -2.23
N THR A 146 -11.77 -16.84 -3.54
CA THR A 146 -11.14 -17.70 -4.56
C THR A 146 -10.35 -16.84 -5.54
N MET A 147 -9.07 -17.18 -5.73
CA MET A 147 -8.22 -16.52 -6.72
C MET A 147 -8.47 -17.06 -8.12
N THR A 148 -8.19 -16.24 -9.13
CA THR A 148 -8.04 -16.70 -10.52
C THR A 148 -6.83 -17.63 -10.66
N SER A 149 -6.75 -18.35 -11.79
CA SER A 149 -5.68 -19.32 -12.03
C SER A 149 -4.27 -18.73 -12.07
N ASP A 150 -4.15 -17.43 -12.38
CA ASP A 150 -2.90 -16.67 -12.38
C ASP A 150 -2.67 -15.89 -11.07
N ALA A 151 -3.55 -16.08 -10.07
CA ALA A 151 -3.56 -15.39 -8.78
C ALA A 151 -3.69 -13.85 -8.82
N ASN A 152 -4.02 -13.25 -9.98
CA ASN A 152 -4.13 -11.79 -10.13
C ASN A 152 -5.54 -11.23 -10.01
N GLY A 153 -6.56 -12.08 -9.98
CA GLY A 153 -7.94 -11.75 -9.64
C GLY A 153 -8.45 -12.53 -8.42
N LEU A 154 -9.49 -12.01 -7.79
CA LEU A 154 -10.10 -12.50 -6.57
C LEU A 154 -11.62 -12.36 -6.64
N THR A 155 -12.32 -13.47 -6.38
CA THR A 155 -13.78 -13.54 -6.37
C THR A 155 -14.29 -13.93 -4.98
N ASN A 156 -15.53 -13.55 -4.67
CA ASN A 156 -16.20 -13.87 -3.41
C ASN A 156 -15.44 -13.44 -2.14
N ALA A 157 -14.71 -12.33 -2.22
CA ALA A 157 -13.83 -11.87 -1.15
C ALA A 157 -14.40 -10.69 -0.35
N PRO A 158 -14.08 -10.58 0.95
CA PRO A 158 -14.51 -9.45 1.79
C PRO A 158 -13.93 -8.11 1.33
N PRO A 159 -14.54 -6.97 1.76
CA PRO A 159 -14.09 -5.62 1.41
C PRO A 159 -12.67 -5.29 1.94
N GLN A 160 -12.16 -6.05 2.90
CA GLN A 160 -10.76 -6.00 3.32
C GLN A 160 -10.35 -7.40 3.77
N VAL A 161 -9.04 -7.68 3.78
CA VAL A 161 -8.45 -8.90 4.36
C VAL A 161 -9.12 -10.20 3.89
N PRO A 162 -8.98 -10.55 2.60
CA PRO A 162 -9.50 -11.81 2.09
C PRO A 162 -8.89 -13.06 2.72
N TYR A 163 -7.67 -12.95 3.25
CA TYR A 163 -6.92 -14.07 3.84
C TYR A 163 -6.37 -13.68 5.21
N PRO A 164 -7.19 -13.59 6.27
CA PRO A 164 -6.74 -13.13 7.59
C PRO A 164 -5.65 -14.01 8.20
N ILE A 165 -5.54 -15.27 7.77
CA ILE A 165 -4.42 -16.17 8.10
C ILE A 165 -3.78 -16.60 6.77
N PRO A 166 -2.88 -15.78 6.19
CA PRO A 166 -2.32 -16.06 4.88
C PRO A 166 -1.35 -17.24 4.95
N LYS A 167 -1.54 -18.21 4.06
CA LYS A 167 -0.77 -19.46 3.93
C LYS A 167 0.20 -19.40 2.75
N SER A 168 0.04 -18.43 1.84
CA SER A 168 0.89 -18.22 0.67
C SER A 168 1.25 -16.74 0.47
N ALA A 169 2.33 -16.48 -0.27
CA ALA A 169 2.75 -15.11 -0.57
C ALA A 169 1.71 -14.35 -1.42
N ALA A 170 0.96 -15.05 -2.27
CA ALA A 170 -0.14 -14.48 -3.03
C ALA A 170 -1.29 -14.02 -2.11
N GLU A 171 -1.63 -14.80 -1.09
CA GLU A 171 -2.66 -14.44 -0.10
C GLU A 171 -2.24 -13.19 0.70
N LEU A 172 -0.98 -13.14 1.13
CA LEU A 172 -0.42 -11.98 1.81
C LEU A 172 -0.43 -10.72 0.93
N LEU A 173 -0.08 -10.86 -0.35
CA LEU A 173 -0.14 -9.78 -1.32
C LEU A 173 -1.59 -9.29 -1.53
N TRP A 174 -2.57 -10.19 -1.54
CA TRP A 174 -3.98 -9.81 -1.66
C TRP A 174 -4.50 -9.03 -0.45
N ASN A 175 -4.07 -9.39 0.77
CA ASN A 175 -4.36 -8.56 1.94
C ASN A 175 -3.78 -7.15 1.79
N GLN A 176 -2.55 -7.03 1.29
CA GLN A 176 -1.92 -5.73 1.04
C GLN A 176 -2.69 -4.91 0.00
N ARG A 177 -3.03 -5.50 -1.15
CA ARG A 177 -3.78 -4.82 -2.22
C ARG A 177 -5.18 -4.37 -1.75
N MET A 178 -5.77 -5.09 -0.80
CA MET A 178 -7.09 -4.82 -0.20
C MET A 178 -7.02 -4.13 1.18
N SER A 179 -5.87 -3.62 1.59
CA SER A 179 -5.66 -3.04 2.92
C SER A 179 -6.38 -1.70 3.13
N SER A 180 -6.60 -0.95 2.05
CA SER A 180 -7.31 0.33 2.11
C SER A 180 -8.82 0.14 2.27
N ALA A 181 -9.35 0.58 3.42
CA ALA A 181 -10.80 0.59 3.69
C ALA A 181 -11.48 1.93 3.38
N ILE A 182 -10.79 2.86 2.70
CA ILE A 182 -11.36 4.14 2.28
C ILE A 182 -12.33 3.93 1.11
N GLY A 183 -13.56 4.43 1.26
CA GLY A 183 -14.60 4.41 0.22
C GLY A 183 -14.43 5.48 -0.83
N THR A 184 -14.19 6.71 -0.40
CA THR A 184 -13.91 7.83 -1.29
C THR A 184 -12.81 8.70 -0.69
N GLU A 185 -11.89 9.13 -1.55
CA GLU A 185 -10.82 10.06 -1.19
C GLU A 185 -10.88 11.22 -2.17
N GLN A 186 -11.06 12.43 -1.65
CA GLN A 186 -10.87 13.66 -2.41
C GLN A 186 -9.79 14.49 -1.73
N ALA A 187 -8.65 14.64 -2.38
CA ALA A 187 -7.48 15.27 -1.79
C ALA A 187 -6.75 16.18 -2.78
N THR A 188 -6.07 17.19 -2.25
CA THR A 188 -5.05 17.95 -2.99
C THR A 188 -3.74 17.74 -2.26
N TYR A 189 -2.77 17.14 -2.95
CA TYR A 189 -1.47 16.82 -2.40
C TYR A 189 -0.41 17.71 -3.02
N ASP A 190 0.34 18.39 -2.16
CA ASP A 190 1.65 18.91 -2.51
C ASP A 190 2.65 17.75 -2.57
N GLN A 191 3.64 17.89 -3.43
CA GLN A 191 4.74 16.97 -3.63
C GLN A 191 6.04 17.75 -3.72
N ALA A 192 7.13 17.20 -3.20
CA ALA A 192 8.43 17.83 -3.29
C ALA A 192 9.52 16.79 -3.52
N VAL A 193 10.34 16.98 -4.55
CA VAL A 193 11.62 16.29 -4.69
C VAL A 193 12.69 17.20 -4.13
N VAL A 194 13.39 16.75 -3.09
CA VAL A 194 14.54 17.44 -2.51
C VAL A 194 15.80 16.79 -3.06
N TYR A 195 16.59 17.55 -3.82
CA TYR A 195 17.85 17.09 -4.39
C TYR A 195 18.98 17.12 -3.35
N SER A 196 20.09 16.43 -3.65
CA SER A 196 21.24 16.30 -2.75
C SER A 196 21.93 17.63 -2.42
N ASP A 197 21.74 18.67 -3.24
CA ASP A 197 22.23 20.02 -2.98
C ASP A 197 21.29 20.82 -2.05
N GLY A 198 20.04 20.36 -1.86
CA GLY A 198 18.99 21.03 -1.09
C GLY A 198 17.96 21.76 -1.94
N ASN A 199 18.15 21.85 -3.26
CA ASN A 199 17.16 22.43 -4.16
C ASN A 199 15.90 21.56 -4.20
N MET A 200 14.75 22.18 -4.41
CA MET A 200 13.45 21.49 -4.43
C MET A 200 12.73 21.66 -5.77
N ALA A 201 12.19 20.56 -6.30
CA ALA A 201 11.22 20.58 -7.38
C ALA A 201 9.83 20.23 -6.85
N TRP A 202 8.85 21.09 -7.11
CA TRP A 202 7.50 20.97 -6.56
C TRP A 202 6.53 20.31 -7.55
N GLY A 203 5.61 19.53 -7.00
CA GLY A 203 4.42 19.02 -7.66
C GLY A 203 3.17 19.33 -6.86
N LYS A 204 2.03 19.28 -7.55
CA LYS A 204 0.72 19.39 -6.93
C LYS A 204 -0.27 18.61 -7.76
N VAL A 205 -1.04 17.76 -7.09
CA VAL A 205 -1.98 16.86 -7.73
C VAL A 205 -3.30 16.83 -6.95
N ARG A 206 -4.41 16.68 -7.67
CA ARG A 206 -5.74 16.46 -7.09
C ARG A 206 -6.15 15.02 -7.32
N TYR A 207 -6.45 14.33 -6.24
CA TYR A 207 -6.83 12.93 -6.22
C TYR A 207 -8.32 12.84 -5.96
N ASP A 208 -9.02 12.15 -6.84
CA ASP A 208 -10.35 11.60 -6.59
C ASP A 208 -10.24 10.08 -6.71
N ILE A 209 -10.53 9.35 -5.64
CA ILE A 209 -10.51 7.88 -5.62
C ILE A 209 -11.87 7.38 -5.15
N TYR A 210 -12.38 6.35 -5.81
CA TYR A 210 -13.63 5.71 -5.45
C TYR A 210 -13.46 4.19 -5.40
N SER A 211 -13.71 3.63 -4.21
CA SER A 211 -13.74 2.21 -3.94
C SER A 211 -15.15 1.81 -3.48
N PRO A 212 -16.07 1.49 -4.41
CA PRO A 212 -17.46 1.15 -4.09
C PRO A 212 -17.62 0.07 -3.01
N ARG A 213 -16.71 -0.91 -2.97
CA ARG A 213 -16.72 -1.98 -1.96
C ARG A 213 -16.56 -1.50 -0.52
N ASN A 214 -16.05 -0.28 -0.34
CA ASN A 214 -15.84 0.35 0.96
C ASN A 214 -16.88 1.44 1.23
N VAL A 215 -17.95 1.53 0.43
CA VAL A 215 -19.02 2.52 0.57
C VAL A 215 -20.33 1.82 0.93
N GLY A 216 -20.89 2.19 2.08
CA GLY A 216 -22.20 1.67 2.52
C GLY A 216 -22.14 0.19 2.91
N LYS A 217 -23.24 -0.54 2.65
CA LYS A 217 -23.33 -1.97 2.95
C LYS A 217 -22.66 -2.77 1.82
N TYR A 218 -21.66 -3.57 2.16
CA TYR A 218 -20.98 -4.43 1.21
C TYR A 218 -21.92 -5.51 0.63
N ASP A 219 -21.82 -5.74 -0.67
CA ASP A 219 -22.51 -6.81 -1.40
C ASP A 219 -21.50 -7.52 -2.31
N VAL A 220 -21.20 -8.77 -1.99
CA VAL A 220 -20.25 -9.60 -2.74
C VAL A 220 -20.70 -9.90 -4.18
N LYS A 221 -22.00 -9.77 -4.47
CA LYS A 221 -22.57 -10.03 -5.81
C LYS A 221 -22.54 -8.81 -6.73
N SER A 222 -22.21 -7.63 -6.20
CA SER A 222 -22.17 -6.40 -6.97
C SER A 222 -20.89 -6.33 -7.84
N ASP A 223 -21.04 -6.26 -9.16
CA ASP A 223 -19.90 -6.09 -10.08
C ASP A 223 -19.14 -4.77 -9.81
N LEU A 224 -19.85 -3.74 -9.35
CA LEU A 224 -19.26 -2.46 -8.99
C LEU A 224 -18.25 -2.60 -7.84
N ASN A 225 -18.48 -3.52 -6.90
CA ASN A 225 -17.57 -3.79 -5.78
C ASN A 225 -16.27 -4.51 -6.20
N ASN A 226 -16.22 -5.02 -7.43
CA ASN A 226 -15.01 -5.58 -8.02
C ASN A 226 -14.15 -4.52 -8.71
N ARG A 227 -14.46 -3.23 -8.57
CA ARG A 227 -13.69 -2.15 -9.18
C ARG A 227 -13.21 -1.11 -8.17
N THR A 228 -12.08 -0.48 -8.47
CA THR A 228 -11.63 0.76 -7.85
C THR A 228 -11.28 1.75 -8.93
N TYR A 229 -11.71 3.00 -8.77
CA TYR A 229 -11.50 4.08 -9.73
C TYR A 229 -10.56 5.12 -9.14
N ALA A 230 -9.69 5.68 -9.97
CA ALA A 230 -8.83 6.79 -9.61
C ALA A 230 -8.81 7.82 -10.72
N ARG A 231 -8.93 9.09 -10.34
CA ARG A 231 -8.77 10.24 -11.21
C ARG A 231 -7.77 11.18 -10.57
N VAL A 232 -6.66 11.43 -11.25
CA VAL A 232 -5.57 12.29 -10.79
C VAL A 232 -5.41 13.44 -11.77
N ALA A 233 -5.55 14.67 -11.29
CA ALA A 233 -5.29 15.87 -12.09
C ALA A 233 -4.00 16.55 -11.62
N THR A 234 -3.17 16.98 -12.57
CA THR A 234 -1.92 17.69 -12.28
C THR A 234 -2.17 19.19 -12.23
N ASP A 235 -1.75 19.84 -11.15
CA ASP A 235 -1.78 21.30 -10.99
C ASP A 235 -0.38 21.92 -11.07
N LEU A 236 0.66 21.17 -10.66
CA LEU A 236 2.09 21.49 -10.85
C LEU A 236 2.90 20.23 -11.26
N PRO A 237 3.95 20.38 -12.10
CA PRO A 237 4.49 21.64 -12.63
C PRO A 237 3.58 22.31 -13.68
N LEU A 238 3.80 23.60 -13.95
CA LEU A 238 2.95 24.38 -14.86
C LEU A 238 2.93 23.83 -16.29
N SER A 239 4.00 23.18 -16.74
CA SER A 239 4.09 22.56 -18.07
C SER A 239 3.06 21.45 -18.26
N ASP A 240 2.71 20.76 -17.17
CA ASP A 240 1.87 19.56 -17.20
C ASP A 240 0.48 19.84 -16.61
N ARG A 241 0.24 21.08 -16.16
CA ARG A 241 -1.02 21.49 -15.53
C ARG A 241 -2.20 21.19 -16.43
N GLY A 242 -3.23 20.60 -15.82
CA GLY A 242 -4.47 20.21 -16.49
C GLY A 242 -4.38 18.87 -17.20
N SER A 243 -3.26 18.14 -17.14
CA SER A 243 -3.27 16.72 -17.49
C SER A 243 -4.10 15.94 -16.47
N LEU A 244 -4.88 14.97 -16.96
CA LEU A 244 -5.61 14.04 -16.10
C LEU A 244 -5.22 12.61 -16.42
N ILE A 245 -5.07 11.80 -15.39
CA ILE A 245 -5.01 10.34 -15.46
C ILE A 245 -6.31 9.81 -14.88
N LEU A 246 -7.03 9.02 -15.64
CA LEU A 246 -8.18 8.25 -15.19
C LEU A 246 -7.82 6.78 -15.27
N SER A 247 -8.05 6.03 -14.20
CA SER A 247 -7.90 4.59 -14.22
C SER A 247 -9.02 3.91 -13.46
N PHE A 248 -9.25 2.64 -13.82
CA PHE A 248 -9.91 1.71 -12.93
C PHE A 248 -9.19 0.37 -12.93
N THR A 249 -9.28 -0.32 -11.81
CA THR A 249 -8.78 -1.68 -11.63
C THR A 249 -9.96 -2.58 -11.30
N ASN A 250 -10.09 -3.68 -12.05
CA ASN A 250 -10.92 -4.82 -11.73
C ASN A 250 -10.14 -5.77 -10.83
N TRP A 251 -10.77 -6.19 -9.75
CA TRP A 251 -10.19 -7.08 -8.75
C TRP A 251 -10.50 -8.55 -9.02
N ASP A 252 -11.43 -8.88 -9.91
CA ASP A 252 -11.95 -10.24 -10.15
C ASP A 252 -11.52 -10.85 -11.49
N LYS A 253 -10.57 -10.23 -12.21
CA LYS A 253 -10.15 -10.65 -13.56
C LYS A 253 -8.75 -11.26 -13.56
N ALA A 254 -8.57 -12.27 -14.40
CA ALA A 254 -7.27 -12.84 -14.72
C ALA A 254 -6.58 -12.00 -15.82
N GLY A 255 -5.25 -11.99 -15.80
CA GLY A 255 -4.40 -11.21 -16.71
C GLY A 255 -4.30 -9.75 -16.26
N ALA A 256 -3.08 -9.29 -15.99
CA ALA A 256 -2.83 -7.93 -15.50
C ALA A 256 -3.38 -6.85 -16.44
N ASP A 257 -3.28 -7.05 -17.76
CA ASP A 257 -3.79 -6.12 -18.77
C ASP A 257 -5.33 -6.07 -18.82
N ASN A 258 -6.00 -7.13 -18.39
CA ASN A 258 -7.47 -7.16 -18.27
C ASN A 258 -7.94 -6.59 -16.93
N ALA A 259 -7.07 -6.59 -15.92
CA ALA A 259 -7.37 -6.09 -14.59
C ALA A 259 -7.47 -4.57 -14.60
N SER A 260 -6.50 -3.83 -15.15
CA SER A 260 -6.52 -2.36 -15.08
C SER A 260 -6.68 -1.69 -16.46
N ARG A 261 -7.40 -0.57 -16.49
CA ARG A 261 -7.50 0.30 -17.67
C ARG A 261 -7.23 1.74 -17.29
N THR A 262 -6.47 2.42 -18.15
CA THR A 262 -6.08 3.82 -17.92
C THR A 262 -6.32 4.66 -19.17
N TRP A 263 -6.70 5.91 -18.95
CA TRP A 263 -6.81 6.97 -19.95
C TRP A 263 -6.07 8.21 -19.47
N MET A 264 -5.46 8.91 -20.41
CA MET A 264 -4.79 10.18 -20.16
C MET A 264 -5.42 11.28 -20.98
N TYR A 265 -5.76 12.39 -20.33
CA TYR A 265 -6.12 13.64 -20.98
C TYR A 265 -4.89 14.53 -21.12
N ASN A 266 -4.62 14.98 -22.34
CA ASN A 266 -3.55 15.95 -22.60
C ASN A 266 -4.18 17.33 -22.89
N PRO A 267 -3.89 18.37 -22.08
CA PRO A 267 -4.51 19.69 -22.23
C PRO A 267 -4.08 20.43 -23.50
N GLY A 268 -2.84 20.22 -23.97
CA GLY A 268 -2.32 20.85 -25.19
C GLY A 268 -3.01 20.35 -26.46
N THR A 269 -3.38 19.07 -26.51
CA THR A 269 -4.13 18.49 -27.64
C THR A 269 -5.63 18.39 -27.41
N ARG A 270 -6.09 18.63 -26.16
CA ARG A 270 -7.46 18.43 -25.68
C ARG A 270 -8.04 17.05 -26.03
N ARG A 271 -7.20 16.02 -25.98
CA ARG A 271 -7.58 14.64 -26.32
C ARG A 271 -7.42 13.73 -25.12
N VAL A 272 -8.39 12.83 -24.98
CA VAL A 272 -8.32 11.65 -24.11
C VAL A 272 -7.82 10.48 -24.96
N ARG A 273 -6.79 9.78 -24.47
CA ARG A 273 -6.26 8.56 -25.10
C ARG A 273 -6.18 7.45 -24.08
N GLN A 274 -6.52 6.23 -24.49
CA GLN A 274 -6.24 5.07 -23.67
C GLN A 274 -4.73 4.85 -23.57
N ALA A 275 -4.27 4.44 -22.39
CA ALA A 275 -2.87 4.17 -22.07
C ALA A 275 -2.74 2.72 -21.57
N PRO A 276 -2.74 1.71 -22.48
CA PRO A 276 -2.73 0.29 -22.09
C PRO A 276 -1.48 -0.10 -21.30
N GLU A 277 -0.33 0.48 -21.63
CA GLU A 277 0.95 0.19 -20.99
C GLU A 277 1.14 0.89 -19.63
N TYR A 278 0.17 1.70 -19.18
CA TYR A 278 0.30 2.47 -17.95
C TYR A 278 0.36 1.56 -16.72
N GLY A 279 1.47 1.63 -15.98
CA GLY A 279 1.70 0.82 -14.79
C GLY A 279 3.18 0.58 -14.52
N TYR A 280 3.47 -0.27 -13.54
CA TYR A 280 4.81 -0.80 -13.26
C TYR A 280 5.86 0.32 -13.07
N ASP A 281 7.02 0.20 -13.72
CA ASP A 281 8.18 1.10 -13.58
C ASP A 281 8.07 2.40 -14.39
N GLN A 282 6.89 2.76 -14.88
CA GLN A 282 6.69 4.05 -15.53
C GLN A 282 6.93 5.20 -14.54
N PRO A 283 7.68 6.24 -14.91
CA PRO A 283 7.95 7.37 -14.03
C PRO A 283 6.69 8.16 -13.65
N MET A 284 6.58 8.57 -12.40
CA MET A 284 5.50 9.38 -11.83
C MET A 284 6.01 10.34 -10.75
N GLY A 285 5.26 11.41 -10.49
CA GLY A 285 5.63 12.50 -9.60
C GLY A 285 6.54 13.54 -10.28
N PRO A 286 6.93 14.62 -9.58
CA PRO A 286 7.75 15.68 -10.14
C PRO A 286 9.08 15.11 -10.66
N GLY A 287 9.40 15.39 -11.92
CA GLY A 287 10.60 14.84 -12.57
C GLY A 287 10.58 13.32 -12.78
N GLY A 288 9.43 12.65 -12.60
CA GLY A 288 9.33 11.19 -12.72
C GLY A 288 10.07 10.44 -11.61
N PHE A 289 10.12 11.00 -10.40
CA PHE A 289 10.97 10.51 -9.33
C PHE A 289 10.64 9.07 -8.91
N ARG A 290 9.36 8.72 -8.73
CA ARG A 290 8.92 7.37 -8.32
C ARG A 290 8.30 6.62 -9.49
N THR A 291 7.97 5.35 -9.31
CA THR A 291 7.23 4.59 -10.33
C THR A 291 5.71 4.66 -10.09
N VAL A 292 4.92 4.31 -11.10
CA VAL A 292 3.46 4.19 -10.96
C VAL A 292 3.11 3.18 -9.89
N ASP A 293 3.81 2.04 -9.87
CA ASP A 293 3.56 0.95 -8.93
C ASP A 293 4.13 1.16 -7.51
N ASP A 294 4.85 2.27 -7.26
CA ASP A 294 5.34 2.67 -5.94
C ASP A 294 4.27 3.32 -5.05
N ASP A 295 3.10 3.69 -5.60
CA ASP A 295 2.04 4.30 -4.80
C ASP A 295 1.62 3.37 -3.65
N ARG A 296 1.49 3.92 -2.44
CA ARG A 296 1.29 3.14 -1.20
C ARG A 296 2.36 2.07 -0.98
N LEU A 297 3.58 2.34 -1.45
CA LEU A 297 4.77 1.49 -1.43
C LEU A 297 4.71 0.22 -2.30
N PHE A 298 3.51 -0.20 -2.70
CA PHE A 298 3.23 -1.11 -3.80
C PHE A 298 1.73 -1.09 -4.10
N ASN A 299 1.30 -0.86 -5.34
CA ASN A 299 -0.11 -0.99 -5.74
C ASN A 299 -0.33 -1.81 -7.03
N GLY A 300 0.75 -2.34 -7.61
CA GLY A 300 0.74 -3.03 -8.90
C GLY A 300 0.16 -4.44 -8.86
N SER A 301 0.11 -5.05 -10.04
CA SER A 301 -0.12 -6.49 -10.19
C SER A 301 1.05 -7.30 -9.64
N GLY A 302 0.79 -8.48 -9.10
CA GLY A 302 1.84 -9.39 -8.61
C GLY A 302 2.53 -10.19 -9.72
N ASP A 303 2.07 -10.06 -10.96
CA ASP A 303 2.42 -10.93 -12.08
C ASP A 303 3.89 -10.91 -12.51
N ARG A 304 4.58 -9.76 -12.41
CA ARG A 304 6.00 -9.63 -12.81
C ARG A 304 7.01 -10.21 -11.81
N TYR A 305 6.58 -10.56 -10.60
CA TYR A 305 7.47 -10.98 -9.53
C TYR A 305 7.15 -12.37 -9.01
N ASP A 306 8.18 -13.09 -8.57
CA ASP A 306 8.06 -14.24 -7.69
C ASP A 306 8.05 -13.77 -6.24
N TRP A 307 7.02 -14.16 -5.51
CA TRP A 307 6.75 -13.67 -4.16
C TRP A 307 7.07 -14.71 -3.09
N LYS A 308 7.67 -14.26 -1.99
CA LYS A 308 8.03 -15.12 -0.84
C LYS A 308 7.73 -14.41 0.48
N ILE A 309 7.09 -15.14 1.39
CA ILE A 309 6.99 -14.73 2.80
C ILE A 309 8.33 -15.00 3.49
N LEU A 310 8.97 -13.96 4.02
CA LEU A 310 10.20 -14.09 4.82
C LEU A 310 9.93 -14.27 6.31
N GLY A 311 8.66 -14.18 6.72
CA GLY A 311 8.19 -14.38 8.08
C GLY A 311 7.61 -13.10 8.69
N LYS A 312 7.41 -13.13 10.01
CA LYS A 312 7.05 -11.97 10.80
C LYS A 312 8.28 -11.41 11.49
N ARG A 313 8.33 -10.09 11.68
CA ARG A 313 9.36 -9.39 12.45
C ARG A 313 8.72 -8.32 13.31
N GLU A 314 9.41 -7.91 14.36
CA GLU A 314 9.09 -6.70 15.10
C GLU A 314 10.10 -5.64 14.72
N ILE A 315 9.64 -4.54 14.14
CA ILE A 315 10.51 -3.47 13.63
C ILE A 315 9.95 -2.10 13.99
N TYR A 316 10.80 -1.08 13.96
CA TYR A 316 10.36 0.30 14.13
C TYR A 316 9.70 0.81 12.85
N VAL A 317 8.44 1.21 12.94
CA VAL A 317 7.63 1.69 11.81
C VAL A 317 7.05 3.08 12.08
N PRO A 318 6.79 3.90 11.04
CA PRO A 318 6.22 5.23 11.18
C PRO A 318 4.70 5.16 11.45
N TYR A 319 4.32 4.90 12.70
CA TYR A 319 2.94 4.75 13.14
C TYR A 319 2.41 5.96 13.94
N ASP A 320 1.09 6.13 13.96
CA ASP A 320 0.40 7.22 14.66
C ASP A 320 0.99 8.62 14.39
N ASN A 321 1.29 8.90 13.13
CA ASN A 321 1.98 10.11 12.68
C ASN A 321 1.05 11.30 12.43
N TYR A 322 0.29 11.71 13.45
CA TYR A 322 -0.62 12.87 13.36
C TYR A 322 0.15 14.19 13.13
N LYS A 323 1.29 14.37 13.81
CA LYS A 323 2.14 15.57 13.72
C LYS A 323 2.67 15.83 12.31
N ALA A 324 2.96 14.78 11.54
CA ALA A 324 3.48 14.91 10.17
C ALA A 324 2.48 15.57 9.21
N MET A 325 1.19 15.55 9.52
CA MET A 325 0.13 16.20 8.74
C MET A 325 -0.46 17.46 9.39
N ASP A 326 0.08 17.87 10.53
CA ASP A 326 -0.41 19.03 11.28
C ASP A 326 -0.03 20.35 10.60
N THR A 327 -0.95 21.32 10.62
CA THR A 327 -0.79 22.63 9.97
C THR A 327 0.23 23.56 10.65
N SER A 328 0.63 23.23 11.88
CA SER A 328 1.70 23.92 12.61
C SER A 328 3.09 23.56 12.07
N VAL A 329 3.25 22.43 11.39
CA VAL A 329 4.50 22.03 10.76
C VAL A 329 4.57 22.59 9.35
N LYS A 330 5.56 23.45 9.07
CA LYS A 330 5.78 24.00 7.72
C LYS A 330 6.62 23.06 6.88
N TYR A 331 6.44 23.14 5.56
CA TYR A 331 7.26 22.33 4.64
C TYR A 331 8.75 22.66 4.76
N SER A 332 9.11 23.91 5.04
CA SER A 332 10.49 24.32 5.30
C SER A 332 11.12 23.63 6.52
N ASP A 333 10.32 23.21 7.49
CA ASP A 333 10.79 22.55 8.71
C ASP A 333 10.79 21.02 8.55
N LEU A 334 9.82 20.50 7.79
CA LEU A 334 9.66 19.07 7.53
C LEU A 334 10.66 18.56 6.48
N LEU A 335 10.86 19.30 5.39
CA LEU A 335 11.64 18.87 4.24
C LEU A 335 13.11 19.27 4.39
N GLY A 336 13.88 18.44 5.09
CA GLY A 336 15.32 18.60 5.28
C GLY A 336 16.14 18.14 4.07
N LYS A 337 17.45 18.36 4.12
CA LYS A 337 18.39 17.84 3.12
C LYS A 337 18.66 16.35 3.36
N GLY A 338 18.50 15.53 2.32
CA GLY A 338 18.79 14.08 2.33
C GLY A 338 17.71 13.20 2.96
N HIS A 339 16.94 13.72 3.91
CA HIS A 339 15.79 13.06 4.53
C HIS A 339 14.85 14.09 5.17
N GLU A 340 13.62 13.68 5.49
CA GLU A 340 12.67 14.45 6.28
C GLU A 340 13.19 14.71 7.71
N ASN A 341 12.75 15.80 8.34
CA ASN A 341 13.15 16.13 9.70
C ASN A 341 12.58 15.11 10.69
N PRO A 342 13.43 14.31 11.37
CA PRO A 342 12.96 13.23 12.23
C PRO A 342 12.18 13.67 13.45
N SER A 343 12.19 14.97 13.78
CA SER A 343 11.45 15.53 14.93
C SER A 343 9.93 15.60 14.71
N TYR A 344 9.49 15.33 13.47
CA TYR A 344 8.08 15.27 13.08
C TYR A 344 7.59 13.86 12.74
N ILE A 345 8.51 12.88 12.71
CA ILE A 345 8.16 11.48 12.40
C ILE A 345 8.27 10.65 13.68
N ARG A 346 7.14 10.11 14.10
CA ARG A 346 7.01 9.19 15.23
C ARG A 346 7.26 7.78 14.74
N TYR A 347 8.14 7.05 15.42
CA TYR A 347 8.30 5.61 15.22
C TYR A 347 7.85 4.83 16.43
N GLU A 348 7.22 3.68 16.18
CA GLU A 348 6.79 2.73 17.19
C GLU A 348 7.26 1.33 16.81
N LEU A 349 7.45 0.46 17.81
CA LEU A 349 7.71 -0.95 17.53
C LEU A 349 6.40 -1.67 17.20
N HIS A 350 6.31 -2.29 16.04
CA HIS A 350 5.14 -3.06 15.61
C HIS A 350 5.56 -4.39 15.00
N ARG A 351 4.63 -5.35 15.02
CA ARG A 351 4.77 -6.59 14.26
C ARG A 351 4.43 -6.32 12.80
N VAL A 352 5.24 -6.87 11.91
CA VAL A 352 5.03 -6.78 10.47
C VAL A 352 5.21 -8.15 9.82
N TRP A 353 4.49 -8.37 8.73
CA TRP A 353 4.85 -9.39 7.75
C TRP A 353 5.90 -8.86 6.80
N VAL A 354 6.88 -9.70 6.45
CA VAL A 354 7.94 -9.36 5.51
C VAL A 354 7.70 -10.14 4.21
N LEU A 355 7.35 -9.42 3.16
CA LEU A 355 7.04 -9.97 1.85
C LEU A 355 8.10 -9.56 0.83
N GLN A 356 8.81 -10.53 0.26
CA GLN A 356 9.82 -10.28 -0.78
C GLN A 356 9.24 -10.56 -2.17
N ALA A 357 9.51 -9.65 -3.11
CA ALA A 357 9.26 -9.80 -4.53
C ALA A 357 10.61 -9.90 -5.27
N SER A 358 10.78 -10.90 -6.13
CA SER A 358 11.97 -11.04 -7.00
C SER A 358 11.51 -11.02 -8.46
N LEU A 359 12.09 -10.15 -9.29
CA LEU A 359 11.64 -9.97 -10.67
C LEU A 359 11.80 -11.27 -11.46
N LYS A 360 10.74 -11.72 -12.13
CA LYS A 360 10.75 -12.93 -12.96
C LYS A 360 11.64 -12.75 -14.18
N ASN A 361 12.23 -13.85 -14.64
CA ASN A 361 12.95 -13.88 -15.92
C ASN A 361 12.04 -13.44 -17.07
N GLY A 362 12.58 -12.63 -17.99
CA GLY A 362 11.86 -12.13 -19.16
C GLY A 362 11.06 -10.85 -18.93
N TYR A 363 10.90 -10.41 -17.67
CA TYR A 363 10.32 -9.11 -17.35
C TYR A 363 11.39 -8.04 -17.17
N ARG A 364 11.04 -6.80 -17.48
CA ARG A 364 11.84 -5.61 -17.19
C ARG A 364 11.14 -4.79 -16.10
N HIS A 365 11.93 -4.36 -15.14
CA HIS A 365 11.54 -3.41 -14.11
C HIS A 365 12.80 -2.77 -13.52
N GLN A 366 12.73 -1.50 -13.10
CA GLN A 366 13.90 -0.83 -12.50
C GLN A 366 14.31 -1.44 -11.15
N TYR A 367 13.35 -1.94 -10.38
CA TYR A 367 13.61 -2.76 -9.20
C TYR A 367 13.61 -4.26 -9.55
N ALA A 368 14.72 -4.93 -9.33
CA ALA A 368 14.85 -6.37 -9.50
C ALA A 368 14.42 -7.16 -8.26
N LYS A 369 14.40 -6.51 -7.08
CA LYS A 369 13.87 -7.09 -5.84
C LYS A 369 13.21 -6.00 -5.01
N ARG A 370 12.09 -6.33 -4.38
CA ARG A 370 11.41 -5.49 -3.38
C ARG A 370 11.27 -6.28 -2.08
N VAL A 371 11.35 -5.61 -0.94
CA VAL A 371 10.99 -6.16 0.37
C VAL A 371 9.98 -5.21 0.99
N LEU A 372 8.74 -5.68 1.14
CA LEU A 372 7.63 -4.93 1.71
C LEU A 372 7.44 -5.33 3.17
N TYR A 373 7.22 -4.34 4.04
CA TYR A 373 6.93 -4.55 5.45
C TYR A 373 5.48 -4.13 5.73
N LEU A 374 4.61 -5.13 5.87
CA LEU A 374 3.17 -4.96 5.99
C LEU A 374 2.81 -5.00 7.48
N ASP A 375 2.13 -3.96 7.95
CA ASP A 375 1.60 -3.91 9.30
C ASP A 375 0.68 -5.11 9.58
N GLU A 376 0.82 -5.72 10.76
CA GLU A 376 0.03 -6.90 11.11
C GLU A 376 -1.44 -6.56 11.37
N ASP A 377 -1.73 -5.37 11.91
CA ASP A 377 -3.08 -4.96 12.31
C ASP A 377 -3.93 -4.38 11.16
N SER A 378 -3.29 -3.76 10.18
CA SER A 378 -3.96 -3.06 9.06
C SER A 378 -3.64 -3.62 7.67
N TRP A 379 -2.58 -4.44 7.54
CA TRP A 379 -2.02 -4.93 6.27
C TRP A 379 -1.47 -3.84 5.32
N ILE A 380 -1.44 -2.58 5.77
CA ILE A 380 -0.84 -1.47 5.03
C ILE A 380 0.67 -1.68 4.97
N THR A 381 1.28 -1.40 3.81
CA THR A 381 2.74 -1.39 3.69
C THR A 381 3.30 -0.11 4.31
N LEU A 382 4.09 -0.24 5.38
CA LEU A 382 4.65 0.90 6.12
C LEU A 382 6.06 1.29 5.65
N LEU A 383 6.83 0.29 5.22
CA LEU A 383 8.19 0.44 4.72
C LEU A 383 8.39 -0.44 3.49
N ALA A 384 9.27 -0.02 2.57
CA ALA A 384 9.68 -0.83 1.43
C ALA A 384 11.15 -0.59 1.04
N ASP A 385 11.91 -1.68 0.91
CA ASP A 385 13.31 -1.68 0.47
C ASP A 385 13.40 -2.23 -0.96
N ASN A 386 13.85 -1.39 -1.90
CA ASN A 386 13.89 -1.70 -3.32
C ASN A 386 15.34 -1.76 -3.84
N TYR A 387 15.64 -2.83 -4.56
CA TYR A 387 16.98 -3.18 -5.02
C TYR A 387 17.04 -3.18 -6.54
N ASP A 388 18.15 -2.68 -7.09
CA ASP A 388 18.39 -2.68 -8.52
C ASP A 388 18.83 -4.05 -9.06
N ALA A 389 19.03 -4.14 -10.37
CA ALA A 389 19.47 -5.37 -11.06
C ALA A 389 20.88 -5.86 -10.65
N ARG A 390 21.69 -5.04 -9.97
CA ARG A 390 22.98 -5.45 -9.41
C ARG A 390 22.85 -5.99 -7.98
N GLY A 391 21.64 -6.03 -7.43
CA GLY A 391 21.36 -6.42 -6.06
C GLY A 391 21.70 -5.34 -5.03
N GLN A 392 21.98 -4.11 -5.47
CA GLN A 392 22.25 -2.99 -4.58
C GLN A 392 20.93 -2.39 -4.08
N LEU A 393 20.84 -2.13 -2.78
CA LEU A 393 19.72 -1.36 -2.23
C LEU A 393 19.76 0.05 -2.83
N TRP A 394 18.73 0.39 -3.60
CA TRP A 394 18.66 1.65 -4.32
C TRP A 394 17.69 2.61 -3.65
N ARG A 395 16.49 2.15 -3.29
CA ARG A 395 15.49 3.00 -2.64
C ARG A 395 14.95 2.41 -1.36
N THR A 396 14.72 3.28 -0.39
CA THR A 396 13.99 2.96 0.85
C THR A 396 12.82 3.91 0.98
N ASN A 397 11.62 3.36 1.06
CA ASN A 397 10.40 4.14 1.07
C ASN A 397 9.72 3.99 2.44
N VAL A 398 9.16 5.10 2.92
CA VAL A 398 8.55 5.23 4.25
C VAL A 398 7.16 5.81 4.08
N ALA A 399 6.13 5.09 4.48
CA ALA A 399 4.76 5.58 4.49
C ALA A 399 4.31 5.77 5.93
N THR A 400 4.20 7.04 6.35
CA THR A 400 3.62 7.33 7.66
C THR A 400 2.16 6.89 7.68
N THR A 401 1.68 6.40 8.81
CA THR A 401 0.29 5.98 8.98
C THR A 401 -0.33 6.63 10.21
N LEU A 402 -1.63 6.90 10.15
CA LEU A 402 -2.46 7.37 11.26
C LEU A 402 -3.85 6.75 11.18
N TYR A 403 -4.66 6.91 12.22
CA TYR A 403 -6.06 6.50 12.18
C TYR A 403 -6.97 7.70 11.84
N ALA A 404 -7.71 7.60 10.74
CA ALA A 404 -8.63 8.64 10.29
C ALA A 404 -9.97 8.54 11.05
N PHE A 405 -10.21 9.46 12.00
CA PHE A 405 -11.34 9.36 12.93
C PHE A 405 -12.72 9.34 12.26
N ASP A 406 -12.92 10.14 11.23
CA ASP A 406 -14.17 10.25 10.48
C ASP A 406 -14.40 9.10 9.50
N ALA A 407 -13.34 8.58 8.90
CA ALA A 407 -13.37 7.41 8.03
C ALA A 407 -13.40 6.08 8.82
N LYS A 408 -13.03 6.12 10.10
CA LYS A 408 -12.93 4.95 11.01
C LYS A 408 -12.05 3.84 10.45
N THR A 409 -10.87 4.22 9.95
CA THR A 409 -9.88 3.28 9.42
C THR A 409 -8.48 3.89 9.43
N PHE A 410 -7.45 3.04 9.28
CA PHE A 410 -6.08 3.48 9.09
C PHE A 410 -5.89 4.11 7.71
N TYR A 411 -5.11 5.18 7.67
CA TYR A 411 -4.91 6.01 6.51
C TYR A 411 -3.42 6.36 6.36
N PRO A 412 -2.83 6.17 5.17
CA PRO A 412 -1.45 6.56 4.93
C PRO A 412 -1.37 8.09 4.86
N GLY A 413 -0.47 8.68 5.64
CA GLY A 413 -0.17 10.11 5.66
C GLY A 413 0.87 10.50 4.61
N VAL A 414 1.84 11.32 5.02
CA VAL A 414 2.98 11.72 4.19
C VAL A 414 3.84 10.49 3.87
N VAL A 415 4.31 10.39 2.62
CA VAL A 415 5.14 9.27 2.15
C VAL A 415 6.45 9.81 1.62
N PHE A 416 7.56 9.18 2.00
CA PHE A 416 8.90 9.55 1.57
C PHE A 416 9.54 8.43 0.75
N TYR A 417 10.03 8.76 -0.44
CA TYR A 417 10.75 7.85 -1.33
C TYR A 417 12.21 8.30 -1.40
N HIS A 418 13.12 7.56 -0.78
CA HIS A 418 14.53 7.95 -0.74
C HIS A 418 15.33 7.23 -1.81
N ASP A 419 16.09 7.97 -2.61
CA ASP A 419 17.10 7.42 -3.51
C ASP A 419 18.46 7.44 -2.81
N LEU A 420 18.93 6.25 -2.40
CA LEU A 420 20.17 6.09 -1.64
C LEU A 420 21.43 6.26 -2.51
N VAL A 421 21.29 6.28 -3.83
CA VAL A 421 22.42 6.48 -4.76
C VAL A 421 22.64 7.98 -4.94
N SER A 422 21.62 8.71 -5.40
CA SER A 422 21.71 10.15 -5.63
C SER A 422 21.69 10.97 -4.34
N GLY A 423 21.02 10.48 -3.29
CA GLY A 423 20.75 11.23 -2.05
C GLY A 423 19.59 12.22 -2.17
N ALA A 424 18.87 12.22 -3.30
CA ALA A 424 17.60 12.91 -3.40
C ALA A 424 16.48 12.07 -2.77
N TYR A 425 15.40 12.71 -2.36
CA TYR A 425 14.17 12.02 -1.95
C TYR A 425 12.94 12.79 -2.41
N MET A 426 11.82 12.08 -2.54
CA MET A 426 10.51 12.68 -2.80
C MET A 426 9.61 12.55 -1.58
N ALA A 427 9.02 13.66 -1.15
CA ALA A 427 7.87 13.68 -0.26
C ALA A 427 6.58 13.77 -1.09
N ASP A 428 5.65 12.87 -0.83
CA ASP A 428 4.33 12.79 -1.45
C ASP A 428 3.24 12.91 -0.37
N ARG A 429 2.02 13.25 -0.80
CA ARG A 429 0.84 13.43 0.06
C ARG A 429 1.03 14.49 1.15
N LEU A 430 1.80 15.52 0.86
CA LEU A 430 1.94 16.68 1.74
C LEU A 430 0.63 17.46 1.76
N THR A 431 0.13 17.75 2.97
CA THR A 431 -1.13 18.50 3.14
C THR A 431 -1.03 19.61 4.19
N ASN A 432 0.09 19.77 4.89
CA ASN A 432 0.25 20.69 6.02
C ASN A 432 -0.12 22.13 5.68
N GLU A 433 0.13 22.57 4.45
CA GLU A 433 -0.17 23.92 3.97
C GLU A 433 -1.36 23.95 2.98
N GLY A 434 -2.12 22.86 2.91
CA GLY A 434 -3.30 22.69 2.08
C GLY A 434 -4.57 22.32 2.86
N PRO A 435 -5.67 21.99 2.17
CA PRO A 435 -6.86 21.45 2.81
C PRO A 435 -6.63 20.03 3.34
N MET A 436 -7.41 19.63 4.34
CA MET A 436 -7.46 18.25 4.79
C MET A 436 -8.07 17.35 3.69
N PRO A 437 -7.53 16.15 3.42
CA PRO A 437 -8.19 15.16 2.59
C PRO A 437 -9.60 14.86 3.08
N LYS A 438 -10.56 14.80 2.17
CA LYS A 438 -11.93 14.35 2.47
C LYS A 438 -11.99 12.85 2.26
N LEU A 439 -12.22 12.12 3.34
CA LEU A 439 -12.22 10.65 3.38
C LEU A 439 -13.62 10.07 3.58
N ASP A 440 -14.65 10.88 3.32
CA ASP A 440 -16.04 10.51 3.46
C ASP A 440 -16.78 10.41 2.14
N ASN A 441 -17.82 9.57 2.15
CA ASN A 441 -18.61 9.23 0.97
C ASN A 441 -19.05 10.48 0.19
N SER A 442 -18.57 10.62 -1.04
CA SER A 442 -19.00 11.66 -1.96
C SER A 442 -20.15 11.15 -2.83
N PRO A 443 -21.33 11.82 -2.84
CA PRO A 443 -22.44 11.43 -3.72
C PRO A 443 -22.13 11.69 -5.20
N GLN A 444 -21.07 12.44 -5.52
CA GLN A 444 -20.65 12.71 -6.89
C GLN A 444 -19.83 11.55 -7.48
N PHE A 445 -19.23 10.70 -6.64
CA PHE A 445 -18.35 9.63 -7.07
C PHE A 445 -19.19 8.45 -7.56
N THR A 446 -19.35 8.39 -8.88
CA THR A 446 -20.08 7.37 -9.64
C THR A 446 -19.21 6.91 -10.80
N GLU A 447 -19.52 5.77 -11.42
CA GLU A 447 -18.78 5.30 -12.62
C GLU A 447 -18.74 6.37 -13.72
N ALA A 448 -19.81 7.15 -13.88
CA ALA A 448 -19.88 8.23 -14.86
C ALA A 448 -18.84 9.35 -14.58
N TYR A 449 -18.59 9.68 -13.31
CA TYR A 449 -17.56 10.65 -12.92
C TYR A 449 -16.15 10.15 -13.30
N PHE A 450 -15.93 8.84 -13.18
CA PHE A 450 -14.69 8.14 -13.52
C PHE A 450 -14.72 7.53 -14.93
N SER A 451 -15.22 8.27 -15.91
CA SER A 451 -15.30 7.84 -17.30
C SER A 451 -14.43 8.71 -18.22
N PRO A 452 -14.01 8.19 -19.40
CA PRO A 452 -13.31 8.98 -20.41
C PRO A 452 -14.05 10.27 -20.79
N ASP A 453 -15.39 10.24 -20.81
CA ASP A 453 -16.22 11.42 -21.06
C ASP A 453 -16.21 12.39 -19.87
N GLY A 454 -16.20 11.87 -18.64
CA GLY A 454 -16.10 12.66 -17.42
C GLY A 454 -14.79 13.44 -17.29
N ILE A 455 -13.66 12.86 -17.72
CA ILE A 455 -12.39 13.62 -17.77
C ILE A 455 -12.31 14.56 -18.98
N ARG A 456 -12.95 14.22 -20.11
CA ARG A 456 -13.03 15.12 -21.28
C ARG A 456 -13.80 16.39 -20.95
N SER A 457 -14.93 16.28 -20.26
CA SER A 457 -15.74 17.44 -19.88
C SER A 457 -15.05 18.34 -18.85
N SER A 458 -14.15 17.78 -18.04
CA SER A 458 -13.41 18.51 -17.02
C SER A 458 -12.16 19.23 -17.53
N GLY A 459 -11.72 18.89 -18.74
CA GLY A 459 -10.59 19.53 -19.42
C GLY A 459 -10.98 20.69 -20.35
N ASN A 460 -12.29 20.89 -20.55
CA ASN A 460 -12.89 22.07 -21.17
C ASN A 460 -13.24 23.09 -20.09
#